data_AF-A0A7V1NSZ4-F1
#
_entry.id   AF-A0A7V1NSZ4-F1
#
_cell.length_a   1.000
_cell.length_b   1.000
_cell.length_c   1.000
_cell.angle_alpha   90.00
_cell.angle_beta   90.00
_cell.angle_gamma   90.00
#
_symmetry.space_group_name_H-M   'P 1'
#
loop_
_entity.id
_entity.type
_entity.pdbx_description
1 polymer ?
#
loop_
_entity_poly.entity_id
_entity_poly.type
_entity_poly.pdbx_seq_one_letter_code
_entity_poly.pdbx_strand_id
1 'polypeptide(L)'
;MPDLFTLLPPLGRVSHPLLTRRRVTLVGVSAIIRDQEAYYFEVNRPRYWARRADGTLSVGIGGIGGRIEAGEGPLACLRREVQEELGVRFRLQVPDRTALVH
;
A
#
# COMPACT_ATOMS: atom_id res chain seq x y z
N MET A 1 16.33 0.16 1.43
CA MET A 1 14.92 -0.26 1.55
C MET A 1 14.81 -1.19 2.74
N PRO A 2 13.82 -1.01 3.61
CA PRO A 2 13.74 -1.73 4.88
C PRO A 2 13.33 -3.20 4.68
N ASP A 3 13.78 -4.06 5.59
CA ASP A 3 13.34 -5.45 5.69
C ASP A 3 11.88 -5.50 6.15
N LEU A 4 11.04 -6.23 5.41
CA LEU A 4 9.61 -6.40 5.71
C LEU A 4 9.37 -6.99 7.11
N PHE A 5 10.14 -7.99 7.50
CA PHE A 5 9.95 -8.72 8.76
C PHE A 5 10.42 -7.92 9.98
N THR A 6 11.32 -6.95 9.77
CA THR A 6 11.68 -6.00 10.82
C THR A 6 10.51 -5.06 11.14
N LEU A 7 9.76 -4.64 10.12
CA LEU A 7 8.67 -3.68 10.26
C LEU A 7 7.31 -4.30 10.56
N LEU A 8 7.09 -5.54 10.09
CA LEU A 8 5.89 -6.32 10.36
C LEU A 8 6.28 -7.70 10.92
N PRO A 9 6.78 -7.77 12.17
CA PRO A 9 7.18 -9.04 12.79
C PRO A 9 6.10 -10.14 12.75
N PRO A 10 4.78 -9.85 12.84
CA PRO A 10 3.75 -10.88 12.70
C PRO A 10 3.81 -11.65 11.37
N LEU A 11 4.24 -11.02 10.27
CA LEU A 11 4.38 -11.69 8.97
C LEU A 11 5.48 -12.75 8.98
N GLY A 12 6.51 -12.61 9.82
CA GLY A 12 7.55 -13.63 9.98
C GLY A 12 7.04 -14.92 10.63
N ARG A 13 5.87 -14.88 11.27
CA ARG A 13 5.22 -16.04 11.89
C ARG A 13 4.22 -16.72 10.95
N VAL A 14 3.92 -16.12 9.80
CA VAL A 14 3.00 -16.68 8.82
C VAL A 14 3.73 -17.70 7.96
N SER A 15 3.24 -18.95 7.97
CA SER A 15 3.70 -19.97 7.02
C SER A 15 3.01 -19.79 5.68
N HIS A 16 3.68 -19.13 4.73
CA HIS A 16 3.17 -18.95 3.36
C HIS A 16 4.25 -19.25 2.31
N PRO A 17 3.95 -19.98 1.22
CA PRO A 17 4.93 -20.34 0.18
C PRO A 17 5.71 -19.15 -0.41
N LEU A 18 5.09 -17.97 -0.50
CA LEU A 18 5.76 -16.76 -0.99
C LEU A 18 6.83 -16.20 -0.04
N LEU A 19 6.76 -16.55 1.25
CA LEU A 19 7.67 -16.06 2.29
C LEU A 19 8.75 -17.10 2.66
N THR A 20 8.47 -18.38 2.45
CA THR A 20 9.38 -19.48 2.84
C THR A 20 10.72 -19.43 2.11
N ARG A 21 11.82 -19.34 2.88
CA ARG A 21 13.22 -19.32 2.38
C ARG A 21 13.50 -18.23 1.35
N ARG A 22 12.76 -17.11 1.40
CA ARG A 22 12.97 -15.95 0.53
C ARG A 22 13.55 -14.78 1.33
N ARG A 23 14.40 -13.99 0.67
CA ARG A 23 14.71 -12.63 1.14
C ARG A 23 13.65 -11.72 0.53
N VAL A 24 12.86 -11.07 1.38
CA VAL A 24 11.75 -10.21 0.95
C VAL A 24 12.07 -8.78 1.34
N THR A 25 12.13 -7.89 0.35
CA THR A 25 12.34 -6.46 0.56
C THR A 25 11.02 -5.74 0.41
N LEU A 26 10.73 -4.80 1.32
CA LEU A 26 9.58 -3.93 1.17
C LEU A 26 9.86 -2.88 0.09
N VAL A 27 9.09 -2.90 -1.00
CA VAL A 27 9.32 -2.04 -2.18
C VAL A 27 8.48 -0.78 -2.24
N GLY A 28 7.34 -0.79 -1.57
CA GLY A 28 6.41 0.31 -1.55
C GLY A 28 5.48 0.18 -0.37
N VAL A 29 4.73 1.24 -0.12
CA VAL A 29 3.76 1.31 0.95
C VAL A 29 2.64 2.25 0.54
N SER A 30 1.41 1.88 0.87
CA SER A 30 0.22 2.70 0.65
C SER A 30 -0.71 2.64 1.85
N ALA A 31 -1.60 3.62 1.94
CA ALA A 31 -2.61 3.72 2.98
C ALA A 31 -3.96 4.06 2.37
N ILE A 32 -5.03 3.56 3.00
CA ILE A 32 -6.37 4.12 2.78
C ILE A 32 -6.49 5.35 3.68
N ILE A 33 -6.74 6.51 3.07
CA ILE A 33 -7.00 7.75 3.81
C ILE A 33 -8.49 7.85 4.05
N ARG A 34 -8.88 8.36 5.22
CA ARG A 34 -10.27 8.68 5.54
C ARG A 34 -10.34 9.89 6.42
N ASP A 35 -11.48 10.54 6.41
CA ASP A 35 -11.88 11.51 7.42
C ASP A 35 -13.15 11.02 8.15
N GLN A 36 -14.03 11.94 8.55
CA GLN A 36 -15.30 11.62 9.20
C GLN A 36 -16.41 11.32 8.20
N GLU A 37 -16.25 11.72 6.94
CA GLU A 37 -17.29 11.64 5.91
C GLU A 37 -17.03 10.50 4.94
N ALA A 38 -15.77 10.28 4.54
CA ALA A 38 -15.46 9.37 3.45
C ALA A 38 -14.10 8.67 3.59
N TYR A 39 -13.95 7.63 2.76
CA TYR A 39 -12.68 6.99 2.44
C TYR A 39 -12.21 7.47 1.06
N TYR A 40 -10.92 7.71 0.95
CA TYR A 40 -10.26 8.19 -0.25
C TYR A 40 -9.39 7.08 -0.83
N PHE A 41 -9.50 6.93 -2.14
CA PHE A 41 -8.79 5.91 -2.91
C PHE A 41 -8.12 6.55 -4.12
N GLU A 42 -6.93 6.04 -4.48
CA GLU A 42 -6.33 6.31 -5.79
C GLU A 42 -7.24 5.71 -6.87
N VAL A 43 -7.44 6.43 -7.97
CA VAL A 43 -7.96 5.84 -9.21
C VAL A 43 -6.76 5.42 -10.06
N ASN A 44 -6.62 4.12 -10.31
CA ASN A 44 -5.45 3.59 -11.01
C ASN A 44 -5.30 4.22 -12.41
N ARG A 45 -4.08 4.27 -12.93
CA ARG A 45 -3.78 4.84 -14.25
C ARG A 45 -4.58 4.15 -15.38
N PRO A 46 -5.02 4.88 -16.42
CA PRO A 46 -5.83 4.34 -17.52
C PRO A 46 -5.27 3.08 -18.21
N ARG A 47 -3.94 2.94 -18.26
CA ARG A 47 -3.28 1.74 -18.82
C ARG A 47 -3.61 0.44 -18.09
N TYR A 48 -4.13 0.51 -16.87
CA TYR A 48 -4.54 -0.63 -16.05
C TYR A 48 -6.05 -0.86 -16.07
N TRP A 49 -6.81 -0.04 -16.79
CA TRP A 49 -8.24 -0.22 -16.91
C TRP A 49 -8.52 -1.38 -17.86
N ALA A 50 -9.58 -2.13 -17.58
CA ALA A 50 -9.98 -3.28 -18.38
C ALA A 50 -11.39 -3.08 -18.92
N ARG A 51 -11.64 -3.52 -20.15
CA ARG A 51 -13.02 -3.69 -20.63
C ARG A 51 -13.50 -5.08 -20.29
N ARG A 52 -14.66 -5.17 -19.63
CA ARG A 52 -15.34 -6.43 -19.37
C ARG A 52 -15.98 -6.96 -20.65
N ALA A 53 -16.41 -8.22 -20.63
CA ALA A 53 -17.03 -8.88 -21.78
C ALA A 53 -18.31 -8.17 -22.28
N ASP A 54 -19.02 -7.46 -21.39
CA ASP A 54 -20.22 -6.68 -21.68
C ASP A 54 -19.91 -5.25 -22.20
N GLY A 55 -18.63 -4.90 -22.37
CA GLY A 55 -18.18 -3.57 -22.78
C GLY A 55 -18.00 -2.57 -21.64
N THR A 56 -18.40 -2.91 -20.41
CA THR A 56 -18.27 -2.04 -19.23
C THR A 56 -16.79 -1.79 -18.89
N LEU A 57 -16.44 -0.53 -18.63
CA LEU A 57 -15.11 -0.14 -18.20
C LEU A 57 -14.90 -0.49 -16.72
N SER A 58 -13.87 -1.27 -16.43
CA SER A 58 -13.39 -1.56 -15.08
C SER A 58 -12.24 -0.64 -14.75
N VAL A 59 -12.46 0.18 -13.73
CA VAL A 59 -11.45 1.09 -13.19
C VAL A 59 -11.02 0.55 -11.83
N GLY A 60 -9.73 0.25 -11.68
CA GLY A 60 -9.18 -0.17 -10.40
C GLY A 60 -9.03 1.01 -9.45
N ILE A 61 -9.23 0.75 -8.16
CA ILE A 61 -8.92 1.70 -7.09
C ILE A 61 -7.82 1.15 -6.19
N GLY A 62 -7.06 2.04 -5.57
CA GLY A 62 -5.90 1.73 -4.73
C GLY A 62 -5.82 2.58 -3.48
N GLY A 63 -4.82 2.30 -2.65
CA GLY A 63 -4.43 3.20 -1.55
C GLY A 63 -3.48 4.27 -2.05
N ILE A 64 -3.42 5.38 -1.32
CA ILE A 64 -2.49 6.48 -1.58
C ILE A 64 -1.10 6.08 -1.09
N GLY A 65 -0.11 6.19 -1.96
CA GLY A 65 1.26 5.81 -1.65
C GLY A 65 2.07 5.45 -2.89
N GLY A 66 3.28 4.95 -2.66
CA GLY A 66 4.20 4.74 -3.74
C GLY A 66 5.42 3.92 -3.37
N ARG A 67 6.49 4.15 -4.12
CA ARG A 67 7.74 3.41 -3.97
C ARG A 67 8.56 4.01 -2.84
N ILE A 68 9.12 3.16 -2.01
CA ILE A 68 10.07 3.58 -0.98
C ILE A 68 11.42 3.88 -1.65
N GLU A 69 11.92 5.09 -1.45
CA GLU A 69 13.21 5.52 -1.98
C GLU A 69 14.41 4.93 -1.21
N ALA A 70 15.62 5.09 -1.77
CA ALA A 70 16.84 4.62 -1.12
C ALA A 70 17.09 5.40 0.18
N GLY A 71 17.24 4.67 1.30
CA GLY A 71 17.41 5.27 2.63
C GLY A 71 16.10 5.73 3.29
N GLU A 72 14.97 5.63 2.59
CA GLU A 72 13.66 6.05 3.10
C GLU A 72 13.00 4.94 3.94
N GLY A 73 12.43 5.33 5.08
CA GLY A 73 11.59 4.46 5.90
C GLY A 73 10.12 4.53 5.45
N PRO A 74 9.26 3.52 5.70
CA PRO A 74 7.94 3.48 5.04
C PRO A 74 6.99 4.55 5.53
N LEU A 75 7.06 4.94 6.80
CA LEU A 75 6.25 6.06 7.27
C LEU A 75 6.70 7.40 6.67
N ALA A 76 8.00 7.56 6.38
CA ALA A 76 8.49 8.74 5.67
C ALA A 76 7.99 8.74 4.22
N CYS A 77 8.06 7.59 3.53
CA CYS A 77 7.48 7.39 2.20
C CYS A 77 5.99 7.74 2.19
N LEU A 78 5.17 7.17 3.09
CA LEU A 78 3.74 7.50 3.16
C LEU A 78 3.50 9.00 3.39
N ARG A 79 4.29 9.65 4.25
CA ARG A 79 4.16 11.11 4.48
C ARG A 79 4.48 11.92 3.24
N ARG A 80 5.53 11.56 2.50
CA ARG A 80 5.90 12.20 1.25
C ARG A 80 4.81 12.02 0.19
N GLU A 81 4.42 10.76 -0.08
CA GLU A 81 3.44 10.43 -1.12
C GLU A 81 2.06 11.09 -0.85
N VAL A 82 1.57 11.03 0.40
CA VAL A 82 0.29 11.69 0.75
C VAL A 82 0.39 13.22 0.60
N GLN A 83 1.54 13.82 0.93
CA GLN A 83 1.75 15.25 0.74
C GLN A 83 1.85 15.64 -0.73
N GLU A 84 2.49 14.82 -1.57
CA GLU A 84 2.64 15.05 -3.01
C GLU A 84 1.31 14.89 -3.77
N GLU A 85 0.53 13.86 -3.45
CA GLU A 85 -0.71 13.55 -4.17
C GLU A 85 -1.92 14.35 -3.66
N LEU A 86 -2.01 14.58 -2.36
CA LEU A 86 -3.19 15.17 -1.73
C LEU A 86 -2.93 16.52 -1.05
N GLY A 87 -1.67 16.91 -0.84
CA GLY A 87 -1.35 18.18 -0.18
C GLY A 87 -1.64 18.22 1.32
N VAL A 88 -1.94 17.09 1.94
CA VAL A 88 -2.40 17.01 3.34
C VAL A 88 -1.45 16.22 4.24
N ARG A 89 -1.63 16.40 5.56
CA ARG A 89 -1.01 15.54 6.58
C ARG A 89 -2.02 14.54 7.10
N PHE A 90 -1.52 13.42 7.63
CA PHE A 90 -2.35 12.39 8.26
C PHE A 90 -1.85 12.00 9.65
N ARG A 91 -2.76 11.42 10.43
CA ARG A 91 -2.44 10.65 11.64
C ARG A 91 -2.52 9.16 11.31
N LEU A 92 -1.52 8.40 11.72
CA LEU A 92 -1.50 6.97 11.49
C LEU A 92 -2.48 6.29 12.46
N GLN A 93 -3.39 5.49 11.92
CA GLN A 93 -4.18 4.53 12.68
C GLN A 93 -3.55 3.15 12.50
N VAL A 94 -3.17 2.51 13.60
CA VAL A 94 -2.64 1.13 13.56
C VAL A 94 -3.80 0.17 13.34
N PRO A 95 -3.73 -0.76 12.37
CA PRO A 95 -4.80 -1.73 12.16
C PRO A 95 -4.81 -2.78 13.26
N ASP A 96 -6.00 -3.23 13.66
CA ASP A 96 -6.15 -4.29 14.68
C ASP A 96 -5.64 -5.66 14.20
N ARG A 97 -5.54 -5.85 12.88
CA ARG A 97 -5.11 -7.09 12.24
C ARG A 97 -4.24 -6.83 11.02
N THR A 98 -3.31 -7.75 10.77
CA THR A 98 -2.50 -7.79 9.56
C THR A 98 -2.90 -9.03 8.75
N ALA A 99 -3.07 -8.87 7.44
CA ALA A 99 -3.33 -9.96 6.51
C ALA A 99 -2.29 -9.95 5.37
N LEU A 100 -1.99 -11.13 4.83
CA LEU A 100 -1.25 -11.29 3.59
C LEU A 100 -2.25 -11.57 2.47
N VAL A 101 -2.22 -10.75 1.41
CA VAL A 101 -3.05 -10.93 0.20
C VAL A 101 -2.13 -11.42 -0.92
N HIS A 102 -2.50 -12.50 -1.60
CA HIS A 102 -1.67 -13.17 -2.61
C HIS A 102 -2.49 -13.67 -3.80
#